data_AF-A0A7C3PYV3-F1
#
_entry.id   AF-A0A7C3PYV3-F1
#
_cell.length_a   1.000
_cell.length_b   1.000
_cell.length_c   1.000
_cell.angle_alpha   90.00
_cell.angle_beta   90.00
_cell.angle_gamma   90.00
#
_symmetry.space_group_name_H-M   'P 1'
#
loop_
_entity.id
_entity.type
_entity.pdbx_description
1 polymer ?
#
loop_
_entity_poly.entity_id
_entity_poly.type
_entity_poly.pdbx_seq_one_letter_code
_entity_poly.pdbx_strand_id
1 'polypeptide(L)' 'MSVNWARWRDCPADLDDGSGLGRCDGGVSIDDLFYYLELFEAGDPRADVGTREGELGRDGELTTQDVTVYLRRFADGC' A
#
# COMPACT_ATOMS: atom_id res chain seq x y z
N MET A 1 -10.73 -22.76 -12.28
CA MET A 1 -10.23 -21.80 -11.27
C MET A 1 -9.13 -21.01 -11.96
N SER A 2 -9.42 -19.79 -12.40
CA SER A 2 -8.42 -18.95 -13.05
C SER A 2 -7.64 -18.22 -11.98
N VAL A 3 -6.38 -18.60 -11.77
CA VAL A 3 -5.41 -17.77 -11.05
C VAL A 3 -5.19 -16.52 -11.90
N ASN A 4 -5.85 -15.42 -11.53
CA ASN A 4 -5.69 -14.15 -12.21
C ASN A 4 -4.41 -13.48 -11.68
N TRP A 5 -3.29 -13.84 -12.29
CA TRP A 5 -1.93 -13.36 -12.00
C TRP A 5 -1.75 -11.84 -12.12
N ALA A 6 -2.80 -11.10 -12.52
CA ALA A 6 -2.82 -9.64 -12.50
C ALA A 6 -3.05 -9.03 -11.10
N ARG A 7 -3.72 -9.74 -10.17
CA ARG A 7 -4.10 -9.15 -8.86
C ARG A 7 -2.94 -8.86 -7.91
N TRP A 8 -1.81 -9.54 -8.05
CA TRP A 8 -0.67 -9.40 -7.13
C TRP A 8 0.27 -8.23 -7.50
N ARG A 9 0.10 -7.63 -8.69
CA ARG A 9 0.81 -6.40 -9.08
C ARG A 9 0.01 -5.13 -8.85
N ASP A 10 -1.29 -5.26 -8.61
CA ASP A 10 -2.23 -4.14 -8.48
C ASP A 10 -2.80 -4.01 -7.05
N CYS A 11 -2.10 -4.51 -6.04
CA CYS A 11 -2.48 -4.35 -4.65
C CYS A 11 -1.43 -3.52 -3.89
N PRO A 12 -1.57 -2.18 -3.87
CA PRO A 12 -0.64 -1.31 -3.15
C PRO A 12 -0.62 -1.53 -1.64
N ALA A 13 -1.59 -2.30 -1.11
CA ALA A 13 -1.78 -2.56 0.31
C ALA A 13 -1.17 -3.89 0.80
N ASP A 14 -0.63 -4.73 -0.08
CA ASP A 14 0.17 -5.91 0.28
C ASP A 14 1.64 -5.50 0.25
N LEU A 15 2.21 -5.20 1.41
CA LEU A 15 3.53 -4.63 1.58
C LEU A 15 4.42 -5.46 2.50
N ASP A 16 3.87 -6.25 3.41
CA ASP A 16 4.63 -7.00 4.40
C ASP A 16 4.03 -8.36 4.78
N ASP A 17 4.89 -9.33 5.02
CA ASP A 17 4.56 -10.73 5.31
C ASP A 17 4.49 -11.01 6.83
N GLY A 18 4.36 -9.95 7.63
CA GLY A 18 4.46 -9.99 9.09
C GLY A 18 5.90 -9.97 9.62
N SER A 19 6.90 -9.74 8.77
CA SER A 19 8.31 -9.65 9.18
C SER A 19 8.78 -8.22 9.48
N GLY A 20 8.05 -7.20 9.03
CA GLY A 20 8.46 -5.79 9.08
C GLY A 20 9.61 -5.46 8.13
N LEU A 21 9.86 -6.30 7.11
CA LEU A 21 10.96 -6.13 6.15
C LEU A 21 10.50 -5.65 4.77
N GLY A 22 9.19 -5.47 4.57
CA GLY A 22 8.61 -4.98 3.33
C GLY A 22 8.52 -6.06 2.25
N ARG A 23 8.12 -7.27 2.63
CA ARG A 23 7.97 -8.40 1.71
C ARG A 23 6.51 -8.75 1.53
N CYS A 24 5.97 -8.63 0.33
CA CYS A 24 4.59 -9.02 0.04
C CYS A 24 4.38 -10.53 0.21
N ASP A 25 3.22 -10.96 0.70
CA ASP A 25 2.85 -12.38 0.86
C ASP A 25 1.58 -12.79 0.09
N GLY A 26 0.95 -11.86 -0.62
CA GLY A 26 -0.30 -12.08 -1.36
C GLY A 26 -1.55 -11.91 -0.51
N GLY A 27 -1.41 -11.49 0.75
CA GLY A 27 -2.47 -11.11 1.67
C GLY A 27 -2.46 -9.61 1.97
N VAL A 28 -3.59 -9.12 2.50
CA VAL A 28 -3.66 -7.79 3.12
C VAL A 28 -4.10 -7.99 4.56
N SER A 29 -3.24 -7.60 5.48
CA SER A 29 -3.30 -7.88 6.90
C SER A 29 -2.88 -6.65 7.70
N ILE A 30 -3.09 -6.65 9.02
CA ILE A 30 -2.72 -5.50 9.84
C ILE A 30 -1.22 -5.19 9.82
N ASP A 31 -0.38 -6.19 9.52
CA ASP A 31 1.06 -6.04 9.43
C ASP A 31 1.45 -5.13 8.25
N ASP A 32 0.72 -5.23 7.12
CA ASP A 32 0.89 -4.33 5.98
C ASP A 32 0.60 -2.87 6.35
N LEU A 33 -0.47 -2.64 7.11
CA LEU A 33 -0.83 -1.30 7.58
C LEU A 33 0.24 -0.72 8.51
N PHE A 34 0.76 -1.51 9.45
CA PHE A 34 1.82 -1.05 10.32
C PHE A 34 3.09 -0.72 9.55
N TYR A 35 3.50 -1.59 8.63
CA TYR A 35 4.65 -1.33 7.79
C TYR A 35 4.48 -0.09 6.91
N TYR A 36 3.29 0.13 6.32
CA TYR A 36 3.00 1.37 5.59
C TYR A 36 3.14 2.62 6.46
N LEU A 37 2.63 2.61 7.68
CA LEU A 37 2.70 3.76 8.57
C LEU A 37 4.15 4.09 8.97
N GLU A 38 5.00 3.08 9.15
CA GLU A 38 6.44 3.28 9.36
C GLU A 38 7.10 3.96 8.15
N LEU A 39 6.76 3.52 6.92
CA LEU A 39 7.24 4.16 5.70
C LEU A 39 6.77 5.62 5.60
N PHE A 40 5.50 5.87 5.88
CA PHE A 40 4.90 7.19 5.83
C PHE A 40 5.55 8.15 6.84
N GLU A 41 5.72 7.71 8.09
CA GLU A 41 6.38 8.50 9.14
C GLU A 41 7.87 8.77 8.83
N ALA A 42 8.54 7.82 8.17
CA ALA A 42 9.93 7.98 7.75
C ALA A 42 10.10 8.87 6.51
N GLY A 43 9.02 9.28 5.84
CA GLY A 43 9.10 10.03 4.59
C GLY A 43 9.56 9.18 3.41
N ASP A 44 9.39 7.86 3.46
CA ASP A 44 9.88 6.94 2.44
C ASP A 44 9.05 7.05 1.15
N PRO A 45 9.67 7.21 -0.03
CA PRO A 45 8.97 7.28 -1.32
C PRO A 45 8.11 6.05 -1.66
N ARG A 46 8.25 4.94 -0.94
CA ARG A 46 7.37 3.77 -1.09
C ARG A 46 5.97 4.02 -0.54
N ALA A 47 5.80 4.99 0.36
CA ALA A 47 4.50 5.39 0.89
C ALA A 47 3.75 6.37 -0.02
N ASP A 48 4.39 6.91 -1.07
CA ASP A 48 3.74 7.66 -2.16
C ASP A 48 2.96 6.66 -3.03
N VAL A 49 1.64 6.64 -2.83
CA VAL A 49 0.70 5.71 -3.45
C VAL A 49 -0.53 6.44 -4.00
N GLY A 50 -0.74 7.69 -3.60
CA GLY A 50 -1.84 8.52 -4.02
C GLY A 50 -1.36 9.76 -4.78
N THR A 51 -2.25 10.30 -5.61
CA THR A 51 -2.08 11.66 -6.13
C THR A 51 -2.73 12.67 -5.18
N ARG A 52 -2.43 13.96 -5.36
CA ARG A 52 -3.10 15.09 -4.70
C ARG A 52 -4.61 15.13 -4.91
N GLU A 53 -5.12 14.51 -5.98
CA GLU A 53 -6.55 14.33 -6.25
C GLU A 53 -7.18 13.19 -5.42
N GLY A 54 -6.37 12.40 -4.73
CA GLY A 54 -6.80 11.23 -3.97
C GLY A 54 -7.13 10.02 -4.83
N GLU A 55 -6.49 9.92 -6.00
CA GLU A 55 -6.52 8.76 -6.88
C GLU A 55 -5.28 7.88 -6.66
N LEU A 56 -5.32 6.62 -7.09
CA LEU A 56 -4.09 5.80 -7.10
C LEU A 56 -3.09 6.37 -8.11
N GLY A 57 -1.85 6.52 -7.70
CA GLY A 57 -0.76 7.00 -8.53
C GLY A 57 0.33 7.63 -7.69
N ARG A 58 1.51 7.85 -8.28
CA ARG A 58 2.58 8.59 -7.62
C ARG A 58 2.68 9.99 -8.20
N ASP A 59 2.65 11.00 -7.36
CA ASP A 59 2.83 12.39 -7.77
C ASP A 59 4.07 13.07 -7.16
N GLY A 60 4.80 12.36 -6.29
CA GLY A 60 6.02 12.84 -5.65
C GLY A 60 5.77 13.66 -4.39
N GLU A 61 4.53 13.84 -3.95
CA GLU A 61 4.17 14.49 -2.69
C GLU A 61 3.72 13.43 -1.68
N LEU A 62 4.42 13.30 -0.54
CA LEU A 62 3.98 12.41 0.53
C LEU A 62 3.07 13.15 1.53
N THR A 63 1.78 12.89 1.47
CA THR A 63 0.76 13.65 2.20
C THR A 63 -0.34 12.74 2.78
N THR A 64 -1.30 13.33 3.50
CA THR A 64 -2.44 12.56 4.02
C THR A 64 -3.33 11.97 2.90
N GLN A 65 -3.22 12.47 1.68
CA GLN A 65 -3.87 11.90 0.50
C GLN A 65 -3.37 10.47 0.24
N ASP A 66 -2.07 10.21 0.38
CA ASP A 66 -1.49 8.86 0.27
C ASP A 66 -2.08 7.91 1.29
N VAL A 67 -2.16 8.36 2.55
CA VAL A 67 -2.74 7.56 3.64
C VAL A 67 -4.21 7.23 3.34
N THR A 68 -4.95 8.21 2.81
CA THR A 68 -6.35 8.02 2.44
C THR A 68 -6.51 7.01 1.31
N VAL A 69 -5.66 7.10 0.29
CA VAL A 69 -5.65 6.18 -0.84
C VAL A 69 -5.25 4.77 -0.39
N TYR A 70 -4.21 4.67 0.43
CA TYR A 70 -3.75 3.42 1.02
C TYR A 70 -4.85 2.72 1.81
N LEU A 71 -5.51 3.44 2.74
CA LEU A 71 -6.55 2.86 3.58
C LEU A 71 -7.78 2.39 2.80
N ARG A 72 -8.10 3.01 1.66
CA ARG A 72 -9.16 2.51 0.77
C ARG A 72 -8.79 1.15 0.19
N ARG A 73 -7.55 1.00 -0.32
CA ARG A 73 -7.05 -0.28 -0.85
C ARG A 73 -6.90 -1.33 0.22
N PHE A 74 -6.47 -0.94 1.40
CA PHE A 74 -6.42 -1.80 2.56
C PHE A 74 -7.81 -2.36 2.90
N ALA A 75 -8.83 -1.50 2.96
CA ALA A 75 -10.19 -1.88 3.29
C ALA A 75 -10.86 -2.75 2.21
N ASP A 76 -10.53 -2.50 0.93
CA ASP A 76 -11.00 -3.31 -0.20
C ASP A 76 -10.30 -4.69 -0.24
N GLY A 77 -9.20 -4.85 0.51
CA GLY A 77 -8.29 -5.98 0.36
C GLY A 77 -7.77 -6.03 -1.08
N CYS A 78 -7.40 -4.84 -1.60
CA CYS A 78 -7.12 -4.39 -2.97
C CYS A 78 -8.30 -3.68 -3.72
#